data_AF-A0AAX1U123-F1
#
_entry.id   AF-A0AAX1U123-F1
#
_cell.length_a   1.000
_cell.length_b   1.000
_cell.length_c   1.000
_cell.angle_alpha   90.00
_cell.angle_beta   90.00
_cell.angle_gamma   90.00
#
_symmetry.space_group_name_H-M   'P 1'
#
loop_
_entity.id
_entity.type
_entity.pdbx_description
1 polymer ?
#
loop_
_entity_poly.entity_id
_entity_poly.type
_entity_poly.pdbx_seq_one_letter_code
_entity_poly.pdbx_strand_id
1 'polypeptide(L)'
;MEYKMDEQILQSAIDTYGSRSQHDMLLEEISELQKEICKYYRNVNNEPQIMEEMADVLIMIEQVRMMHKIKNEDIQKVIDFKLARLNGRVNEEIEKRHKTYCDLERGYGCVFDE
;
A
#
# COMPACT_ATOMS: atom_id res chain seq x y z
N MET A 1 6.69 -3.32 9.22
CA MET A 1 5.47 -2.79 9.88
C MET A 1 5.05 -3.81 10.91
N GLU A 2 5.08 -3.45 12.20
CA GLU A 2 4.73 -4.36 13.30
C GLU A 2 3.22 -4.28 13.58
N TYR A 3 2.43 -4.94 12.72
CA TYR A 3 1.06 -5.34 13.10
C TYR A 3 1.12 -6.79 13.53
N LYS A 4 0.61 -7.09 14.72
CA LYS A 4 0.54 -8.47 15.21
C LYS A 4 -0.83 -9.03 14.84
N MET A 5 -0.85 -9.99 13.93
CA MET A 5 -2.03 -10.78 13.60
C MET A 5 -1.97 -12.13 14.30
N ASP A 6 -3.11 -12.66 14.71
CA ASP A 6 -3.20 -14.00 15.27
C ASP A 6 -3.45 -15.02 14.16
N GLU A 7 -2.39 -15.69 13.72
CA GLU A 7 -2.47 -16.70 12.66
C GLU A 7 -3.44 -17.85 12.99
N GLN A 8 -3.72 -18.14 14.28
CA GLN A 8 -4.68 -19.19 14.64
C GLN A 8 -6.11 -18.77 14.32
N ILE A 9 -6.45 -17.49 14.53
CA ILE A 9 -7.75 -16.93 14.18
C ILE A 9 -7.90 -16.93 12.65
N LEU A 10 -6.87 -16.46 11.93
CA LEU A 10 -6.87 -16.42 10.47
C LEU A 10 -7.03 -17.82 9.86
N GLN A 11 -6.31 -18.81 10.38
CA GLN A 11 -6.42 -20.20 9.96
C GLN A 11 -7.80 -20.78 10.25
N SER A 12 -8.36 -20.51 11.43
CA SER A 12 -9.71 -20.97 11.80
C SER A 12 -10.78 -20.43 10.85
N ALA A 13 -10.66 -19.17 10.42
CA ALA A 13 -11.55 -18.58 9.42
C ALA A 13 -11.40 -19.23 8.04
N ILE A 14 -10.17 -19.50 7.59
CA ILE A 14 -9.91 -20.24 6.34
C ILE A 14 -10.54 -21.63 6.40
N ASP A 15 -10.37 -22.35 7.51
CA ASP A 15 -10.87 -23.72 7.69
C ASP A 15 -12.41 -23.76 7.77
N THR A 16 -13.02 -22.73 8.35
CA THR A 16 -14.48 -22.63 8.53
C THR A 16 -15.20 -22.23 7.25
N TYR A 17 -14.71 -21.21 6.55
CA TYR A 17 -15.42 -20.60 5.41
C TYR A 17 -14.88 -21.06 4.05
N GLY A 18 -13.67 -21.59 4.00
CA GLY A 18 -13.07 -22.14 2.79
C GLY A 18 -12.47 -21.10 1.84
N SER A 19 -11.58 -21.58 0.97
CA SER A 19 -10.73 -20.75 0.10
C SER A 19 -11.49 -19.78 -0.80
N ARG A 20 -12.58 -20.21 -1.45
CA ARG A 20 -13.32 -19.36 -2.39
C ARG A 20 -13.92 -18.14 -1.67
N SER A 21 -14.59 -18.38 -0.55
CA SER A 21 -15.21 -17.31 0.24
C SER A 21 -14.19 -16.31 0.76
N GLN A 22 -12.97 -16.75 1.12
CA GLN A 22 -11.91 -15.82 1.53
C GLN A 22 -11.40 -14.94 0.38
N HIS A 23 -11.33 -15.47 -0.85
CA HIS A 23 -11.00 -14.62 -2.01
C HIS A 23 -12.12 -13.63 -2.34
N ASP A 24 -13.38 -14.08 -2.29
CA ASP A 24 -14.54 -13.22 -2.52
C ASP A 24 -14.58 -12.09 -1.46
N MET A 25 -14.31 -12.42 -0.19
CA MET A 25 -14.20 -11.44 0.90
C MET A 25 -13.07 -10.43 0.67
N LEU A 26 -11.87 -10.87 0.27
CA LEU A 26 -10.78 -9.95 -0.07
C LEU A 26 -11.21 -8.93 -1.17
N LEU A 27 -11.97 -9.35 -2.17
CA LEU A 27 -12.44 -8.46 -3.22
C LEU A 27 -13.46 -7.45 -2.71
N GLU A 28 -14.31 -7.86 -1.75
CA GLU A 28 -15.26 -7.00 -1.06
C GLU A 28 -14.52 -5.91 -0.27
N GLU A 29 -13.60 -6.29 0.62
CA GLU A 29 -12.84 -5.34 1.45
C GLU A 29 -12.01 -4.36 0.61
N ILE A 30 -11.41 -4.83 -0.48
CA ILE A 30 -10.70 -3.93 -1.43
C ILE A 30 -11.67 -2.92 -2.05
N SER A 31 -12.90 -3.35 -2.37
CA SER A 31 -13.93 -2.46 -2.94
C SER A 31 -14.45 -1.46 -1.92
N GLU A 32 -14.53 -1.84 -0.65
CA GLU A 32 -14.92 -0.98 0.48
C GLU A 32 -13.85 0.09 0.72
N LEU A 33 -12.58 -0.29 0.77
CA LEU A 33 -11.46 0.65 0.85
C LEU A 33 -11.44 1.62 -0.36
N GLN A 34 -11.68 1.13 -1.58
CA GLN A 34 -11.81 1.97 -2.77
C GLN A 34 -12.96 2.98 -2.64
N LYS A 35 -14.11 2.56 -2.10
CA LYS A 35 -15.28 3.40 -1.84
C LYS A 35 -14.96 4.51 -0.84
N GLU A 36 -14.23 4.22 0.22
CA GLU A 36 -13.83 5.24 1.20
C GLU A 36 -12.79 6.22 0.65
N ILE A 37 -11.82 5.76 -0.15
CA ILE A 37 -10.90 6.66 -0.87
C ILE A 37 -11.67 7.60 -1.82
N CYS A 38 -12.68 7.08 -2.53
CA CYS A 38 -13.53 7.90 -3.40
C CYS A 38 -14.31 8.98 -2.63
N LYS A 39 -14.74 8.71 -1.40
CA LYS A 39 -15.40 9.70 -0.54
C LYS A 39 -14.41 10.78 -0.07
N TYR A 40 -13.20 10.38 0.30
CA TYR A 40 -12.13 11.31 0.69
C TYR A 40 -11.86 12.35 -0.40
N TYR A 41 -11.76 11.93 -1.66
CA TYR A 41 -11.59 12.85 -2.80
C TYR A 41 -12.75 13.82 -3.02
N ARG A 42 -13.92 13.56 -2.44
CA ARG A 42 -15.08 14.48 -2.48
C ARG A 42 -15.12 15.41 -1.26
N ASN A 43 -13.99 15.58 -0.56
CA ASN A 43 -13.82 16.40 0.64
C ASN A 43 -14.70 15.94 1.82
N VAL A 44 -15.04 14.64 1.88
CA VAL A 44 -15.62 14.04 3.09
C VAL A 44 -14.46 13.64 3.99
N ASN A 45 -14.45 14.13 5.23
CA ASN A 45 -13.48 13.64 6.22
C ASN A 45 -13.93 12.26 6.73
N ASN A 46 -13.33 11.20 6.20
CA ASN A 46 -13.63 9.80 6.52
C ASN A 46 -12.36 8.98 6.80
N GLU A 47 -11.32 9.62 7.34
CA GLU A 47 -10.07 8.94 7.73
C GLU A 47 -10.30 7.73 8.67
N PRO A 48 -11.22 7.78 9.67
CA PRO A 48 -11.49 6.62 10.51
C PRO A 48 -12.01 5.43 9.72
N GLN A 49 -12.87 5.66 8.72
CA GLN A 49 -13.38 4.60 7.85
C GLN A 49 -12.26 4.06 6.96
N ILE A 50 -11.43 4.92 6.37
CA ILE A 50 -10.27 4.45 5.60
C ILE A 50 -9.36 3.54 6.44
N MET A 51 -9.10 3.92 7.70
CA MET A 51 -8.30 3.10 8.61
C MET A 51 -8.93 1.73 8.88
N GLU A 52 -10.25 1.67 9.08
CA GLU A 52 -11.00 0.43 9.29
C GLU A 52 -10.88 -0.49 8.06
N GLU A 53 -11.24 0.02 6.88
CA GLU A 53 -11.17 -0.74 5.63
C GLU A 53 -9.73 -1.15 5.26
N MET A 54 -8.72 -0.33 5.63
CA MET A 54 -7.32 -0.71 5.50
C MET A 54 -6.95 -1.90 6.39
N ALA A 55 -7.46 -1.95 7.61
CA ALA A 55 -7.23 -3.06 8.53
C ALA A 55 -7.88 -4.35 8.00
N ASP A 56 -9.11 -4.26 7.49
CA ASP A 56 -9.84 -5.40 6.92
C ASP A 56 -9.12 -5.95 5.69
N VAL A 57 -8.67 -5.08 4.77
CA VAL A 57 -7.84 -5.49 3.63
C VAL A 57 -6.53 -6.16 4.08
N LEU A 58 -5.86 -5.64 5.11
CA LEU A 58 -4.62 -6.23 5.62
C LEU A 58 -4.84 -7.64 6.18
N ILE A 59 -5.92 -7.85 6.93
CA ILE A 59 -6.33 -9.18 7.44
C ILE A 59 -6.59 -10.13 6.28
N MET A 60 -7.35 -9.69 5.27
CA MET A 60 -7.70 -10.52 4.13
C MET A 60 -6.49 -10.87 3.25
N ILE A 61 -5.56 -9.94 3.06
CA ILE A 61 -4.28 -10.20 2.36
C ILE A 61 -3.49 -11.29 3.09
N GLU A 62 -3.46 -11.25 4.42
CA GLU A 62 -2.73 -12.22 5.21
C GLU A 62 -3.35 -13.62 5.10
N GLN A 63 -4.68 -13.74 5.11
CA GLN A 63 -5.35 -15.02 4.85
C GLN A 63 -5.04 -15.56 3.46
N VAL A 64 -5.05 -14.72 2.43
CA VAL A 64 -4.67 -15.13 1.07
C VAL A 64 -3.20 -15.55 1.02
N ARG A 65 -2.29 -14.84 1.69
CA ARG A 65 -0.88 -15.25 1.82
C ARG A 65 -0.77 -16.66 2.40
N MET A 66 -1.47 -16.94 3.50
CA MET A 66 -1.48 -18.26 4.16
C MET A 66 -2.03 -19.35 3.23
N MET A 67 -3.14 -19.09 2.56
CA MET A 67 -3.79 -20.03 1.63
C MET A 67 -2.88 -20.42 0.46
N HIS A 68 -2.10 -19.48 -0.07
CA HIS A 68 -1.12 -19.71 -1.13
C HIS A 68 0.25 -20.16 -0.61
N LYS A 69 0.40 -20.34 0.71
CA LYS A 69 1.65 -20.75 1.39
C LYS A 69 2.84 -19.85 1.04
N ILE A 70 2.56 -18.56 0.84
CA ILE A 70 3.58 -17.57 0.48
C ILE A 70 4.34 -17.18 1.75
N LYS A 71 5.67 -17.26 1.70
CA LYS A 71 6.52 -16.87 2.83
C LYS A 71 6.70 -15.35 2.88
N ASN A 72 6.80 -14.81 4.10
CA ASN A 72 7.06 -13.38 4.32
C ASN A 72 8.36 -12.92 3.64
N GLU A 73 9.39 -13.77 3.64
CA GLU A 73 10.68 -13.50 2.97
C GLU A 73 10.55 -13.28 1.47
N ASP A 74 9.64 -14.02 0.80
CA ASP A 74 9.46 -13.91 -0.64
C ASP A 74 8.70 -12.64 -1.00
N ILE A 75 7.70 -12.26 -0.20
CA ILE A 75 7.03 -10.97 -0.32
C ILE A 75 8.03 -9.83 -0.07
N GLN A 76 8.87 -9.95 0.96
CA GLN A 76 9.84 -8.91 1.30
C GLN A 76 10.82 -8.65 0.15
N LYS A 77 11.35 -9.69 -0.51
CA LYS A 77 12.22 -9.53 -1.69
C LYS A 77 11.53 -8.75 -2.82
N VAL A 78 10.25 -9.03 -3.05
CA VAL A 78 9.45 -8.32 -4.08
C VAL A 78 9.20 -6.87 -3.67
N ILE A 79 8.94 -6.61 -2.39
CA ILE A 79 8.79 -5.26 -1.84
C ILE A 79 10.09 -4.47 -2.04
N ASP A 80 11.23 -5.02 -1.64
CA ASP A 80 12.54 -4.36 -1.74
C ASP A 80 12.85 -3.96 -3.20
N PHE A 81 12.62 -4.89 -4.13
CA PHE A 81 12.78 -4.62 -5.56
C PHE A 81 11.85 -3.50 -6.06
N LYS A 82 10.57 -3.53 -5.67
CA LYS A 82 9.59 -2.51 -6.06
C LYS A 82 9.90 -1.13 -5.46
N LEU A 83 10.36 -1.09 -4.20
CA LEU A 83 10.78 0.13 -3.53
C LEU A 83 12.03 0.74 -4.17
N ALA A 84 13.05 -0.08 -4.47
CA ALA A 84 14.23 0.38 -5.19
C ALA A 84 13.85 1.02 -6.54
N ARG A 85 12.96 0.38 -7.30
CA ARG A 85 12.44 0.92 -8.56
C ARG A 85 11.62 2.19 -8.38
N LEU A 86 10.80 2.28 -7.33
CA LEU A 86 10.05 3.49 -7.02
C LEU A 86 11.00 4.64 -6.66
N ASN A 87 12.00 4.39 -5.82
CA ASN A 87 13.00 5.37 -5.42
C ASN A 87 13.75 5.94 -6.63
N GLY A 88 14.16 5.09 -7.58
CA GLY A 88 14.76 5.54 -8.83
C GLY A 88 13.89 6.53 -9.60
N ARG A 89 12.59 6.22 -9.78
CA ARG A 89 11.64 7.12 -10.45
C ARG A 89 11.42 8.42 -9.70
N VAL A 90 11.37 8.38 -8.37
CA VAL A 90 11.23 9.58 -7.54
C VAL A 90 12.46 10.48 -7.70
N ASN A 91 13.67 9.91 -7.67
CA ASN A 91 14.90 10.66 -7.86
C ASN A 91 14.98 11.30 -9.24
N GLU A 92 14.62 10.57 -10.30
CA GLU A 92 14.53 11.12 -11.66
C GLU A 92 13.58 12.32 -11.73
N GLU A 93 12.42 12.26 -11.06
CA GLU A 93 11.48 13.38 -11.01
C GLU A 93 12.00 14.56 -10.18
N ILE A 94 12.72 14.30 -9.09
CA ILE A 94 13.39 15.34 -8.29
C ILE A 94 14.45 16.04 -9.14
N GLU A 95 15.30 15.30 -9.85
CA GLU A 95 16.34 15.86 -10.73
C GLU A 95 15.75 16.70 -11.87
N LYS A 96 14.66 16.24 -12.49
CA LYS A 96 13.93 17.02 -13.52
C LYS A 96 13.40 18.33 -12.96
N ARG A 97 12.79 18.30 -11.77
CA ARG A 97 12.29 19.50 -11.09
C ARG A 97 13.42 20.46 -10.74
N HIS A 98 14.55 19.94 -10.23
CA HIS A 98 15.73 20.72 -9.90
C HIS A 98 16.31 21.43 -11.14
N LYS A 99 16.51 20.69 -12.24
CA LYS A 99 16.99 21.27 -13.51
C LYS A 99 16.06 22.36 -14.04
N THR A 100 14.74 22.09 -14.02
CA THR A 100 13.73 23.08 -14.44
C THR A 100 13.84 24.36 -13.61
N TYR A 101 14.04 24.23 -12.29
CA TYR A 101 14.16 25.37 -11.39
C TYR A 101 15.47 26.15 -11.62
N CYS A 102 16.62 25.49 -11.72
CA CYS A 102 17.88 26.19 -11.99
C CYS A 102 17.92 26.82 -13.41
N ASP A 103 17.28 26.21 -14.41
CA ASP A 103 17.13 26.79 -15.77
C ASP A 103 16.28 28.07 -15.77
N LEU A 104 15.31 28.18 -14.84
CA LEU A 104 14.46 29.36 -14.66
C LEU A 104 15.18 30.51 -13.93
N GLU A 105 16.14 30.25 -13.04
CA GLU A 105 16.73 31.28 -12.18
C GLU A 105 17.88 32.11 -12.80
N ARG A 106 18.36 31.82 -14.03
CA ARG A 106 19.24 32.67 -14.88
C ARG A 106 20.32 33.52 -14.14
N GLY A 107 20.93 33.02 -13.07
CA GLY A 107 22.00 33.71 -12.34
C GLY A 107 21.69 34.18 -10.92
N TYR A 108 20.53 33.86 -10.36
CA TYR A 108 20.32 33.85 -8.90
C TYR A 108 20.53 32.40 -8.41
N GLY A 109 21.29 32.20 -7.34
CA GLY A 109 21.79 30.88 -6.92
C GLY A 109 20.67 29.86 -6.68
N CYS A 110 20.88 28.61 -7.13
CA CYS A 110 19.84 27.60 -7.09
C CYS A 110 19.50 27.22 -5.64
N VAL A 111 18.23 27.36 -5.25
CA VAL A 111 17.72 27.15 -3.88
C VAL A 111 17.81 25.67 -3.42
N PHE A 112 18.30 24.78 -4.28
CA PHE A 112 18.48 23.35 -4.05
C PHE A 112 19.96 22.94 -3.88
N ASP A 113 20.90 23.89 -3.93
CA ASP A 113 22.34 23.67 -3.70
C ASP A 113 22.76 23.80 -2.20
N GLU A 114 21.81 23.75 -1.26
CA GLU A 114 22.10 23.76 0.20
C GLU A 114 22.54 22.39 0.74
#